data_AF-A0A2C6CNG6-F1
#
_entry.id   AF-A0A2C6CNG6-F1
#
_cell.length_a   1.000
_cell.length_b   1.000
_cell.length_c   1.000
_cell.angle_alpha   90.00
_cell.angle_beta   90.00
_cell.angle_gamma   90.00
#
_symmetry.space_group_name_H-M   'P 1'
#
loop_
_entity.id
_entity.type
_entity.pdbx_description
1 polymer ?
#
loop_
_entity_poly.entity_id
_entity_poly.type
_entity_poly.pdbx_seq_one_letter_code
_entity_poly.pdbx_strand_id
1 'polypeptide(L)'
;MFEDFIMDLKIMLSEDMLSFITKFEKVIIHSSKYYNEFIQQKSRLVQVYKEDRLGIISDPDKSLRVNKIRLSLLKLLDLIEAEDVVNEEIDEKLYYLKKLSKLEDERLKRYIKYTNYLNRMPEDKRLLSQIRLNRSRLEKMNMKVSELKNILKVEGFFHGEVDDEINKELIDSISLLQSACNIIPVDGIFGPVTFESLNRDQ
;
A
#
# COMPACT_ATOMS: atom_id res chain seq x y z
N MET A 1 -18.66 16.48 -10.93
CA MET A 1 -18.00 15.22 -10.46
C MET A 1 -16.55 15.15 -10.90
N PHE A 2 -16.25 15.31 -12.19
CA PHE A 2 -14.88 15.40 -12.69
C PHE A 2 -14.20 16.73 -12.32
N GLU A 3 -14.88 17.86 -12.52
CA GLU A 3 -14.41 19.19 -12.10
C GLU A 3 -14.08 19.23 -10.59
N ASP A 4 -14.94 18.68 -9.73
CA ASP A 4 -14.70 18.56 -8.29
C ASP A 4 -13.44 17.74 -7.98
N PHE A 5 -13.20 16.68 -8.74
CA PHE A 5 -12.02 15.83 -8.60
C PHE A 5 -10.73 16.52 -9.05
N ILE A 6 -10.77 17.26 -10.16
CA ILE A 6 -9.65 18.09 -10.61
C ILE A 6 -9.37 19.20 -9.58
N MET A 7 -10.42 19.83 -9.04
CA MET A 7 -10.28 20.82 -7.97
C MET A 7 -9.62 20.22 -6.72
N ASP A 8 -10.04 19.03 -6.27
CA ASP A 8 -9.41 18.30 -5.17
C ASP A 8 -7.91 18.03 -5.45
N LEU A 9 -7.57 17.67 -6.68
CA LEU A 9 -6.18 17.45 -7.10
C LEU A 9 -5.37 18.75 -7.09
N LYS A 10 -5.96 19.88 -7.53
CA LYS A 10 -5.33 21.20 -7.49
C LYS A 10 -5.06 21.65 -6.05
N ILE A 11 -6.02 21.46 -5.15
CA ILE A 11 -5.86 21.74 -3.71
C ILE A 11 -4.72 20.87 -3.15
N MET A 12 -4.76 19.56 -3.40
CA MET A 12 -3.73 18.63 -2.92
C MET A 12 -2.34 18.97 -3.47
N LEU A 13 -2.22 19.36 -4.74
CA LEU A 13 -0.96 19.79 -5.34
C LEU A 13 -0.37 21.03 -4.65
N SER A 14 -1.22 21.91 -4.12
CA SER A 14 -0.78 23.09 -3.37
C SER A 14 -0.30 22.76 -1.96
N GLU A 15 -0.98 21.84 -1.27
CA GLU A 15 -0.73 21.51 0.14
C GLU A 15 0.29 20.38 0.34
N ASP A 16 0.16 19.29 -0.43
CA ASP A 16 0.98 18.09 -0.32
C ASP A 16 1.22 17.45 -1.70
N MET A 17 2.35 17.81 -2.32
CA MET A 17 2.74 17.28 -3.62
C MET A 17 2.95 15.76 -3.62
N LEU A 18 3.39 15.13 -2.53
CA LEU A 18 3.63 13.69 -2.51
C LEU A 18 2.32 12.92 -2.50
N SER A 19 1.35 13.39 -1.71
CA SER A 19 -0.03 12.87 -1.76
C SER A 19 -0.65 13.08 -3.14
N PHE A 20 -0.45 14.25 -3.75
CA PHE A 20 -0.90 14.50 -5.12
C PHE A 20 -0.31 13.49 -6.11
N ILE A 21 1.02 13.31 -6.14
CA ILE A 21 1.68 12.37 -7.06
C ILE A 21 1.10 10.96 -6.89
N THR A 22 0.96 10.50 -5.65
CA THR A 22 0.45 9.15 -5.34
C THR A 22 -1.00 8.98 -5.78
N LYS A 23 -1.85 9.98 -5.54
CA LYS A 23 -3.27 9.95 -5.93
C LYS A 23 -3.41 10.04 -7.44
N PHE A 24 -2.70 10.97 -8.08
CA PHE A 24 -2.82 11.23 -9.50
C PHE A 24 -2.25 10.08 -10.35
N GLU A 25 -1.15 9.45 -9.93
CA GLU A 25 -0.60 8.26 -10.60
C GLU A 25 -1.60 7.10 -10.69
N LYS A 26 -2.45 6.92 -9.67
CA LYS A 26 -3.49 5.89 -9.68
C LYS A 26 -4.60 6.17 -10.70
N VAL A 27 -4.79 7.43 -11.08
CA VAL A 27 -5.94 7.85 -11.88
C VAL A 27 -5.54 8.14 -13.33
N ILE A 28 -4.35 8.72 -13.56
CA ILE A 28 -3.86 9.01 -14.90
C ILE A 28 -3.65 7.71 -15.71
N ILE A 29 -4.19 7.69 -16.92
CA ILE A 29 -4.16 6.51 -17.80
C ILE A 29 -2.80 6.49 -18.52
N HIS A 30 -2.18 5.31 -18.66
CA HIS A 30 -0.89 5.18 -19.34
C HIS A 30 -0.96 5.55 -20.84
N SER A 31 -2.12 5.35 -21.47
CA SER A 31 -2.41 5.80 -22.84
C SER A 31 -2.71 7.30 -22.94
N SER A 32 -2.86 8.00 -21.81
CA SER A 32 -3.04 9.46 -21.84
C SER A 32 -1.80 10.11 -22.43
N LYS A 33 -2.00 11.06 -23.35
CA LYS A 33 -0.91 11.90 -23.88
C LYS A 33 -0.19 12.71 -22.79
N TYR A 34 -0.81 12.87 -21.62
CA TYR A 34 -0.25 13.57 -20.46
C TYR A 34 0.59 12.67 -19.54
N TYR A 35 0.50 11.35 -19.71
CA TYR A 35 1.15 10.38 -18.82
C TYR A 35 2.67 10.57 -18.77
N ASN A 36 3.31 10.71 -19.93
CA ASN A 36 4.76 10.86 -20.01
C ASN A 36 5.26 12.14 -19.32
N GLU A 37 4.53 13.25 -19.51
CA GLU A 37 4.84 14.51 -18.85
C GLU A 37 4.71 14.36 -17.33
N PHE A 38 3.64 13.74 -16.85
CA PHE A 38 3.46 13.45 -15.43
C PHE A 38 4.61 12.61 -14.84
N ILE A 39 4.98 11.50 -15.48
CA ILE A 39 6.08 10.63 -15.03
C ILE A 39 7.42 11.39 -15.00
N GLN A 40 7.65 12.28 -15.97
CA GLN A 40 8.84 13.12 -15.99
C GLN A 40 8.87 14.07 -14.78
N GLN A 41 7.74 14.73 -14.47
CA GLN A 41 7.65 15.63 -13.30
C GLN A 41 7.79 14.87 -11.97
N LYS A 42 7.18 13.68 -11.85
CA LYS A 42 7.36 12.78 -10.70
C LYS A 42 8.84 12.44 -10.50
N SER A 43 9.52 12.03 -11.57
CA SER A 43 10.94 11.66 -11.51
C SER A 43 11.82 12.83 -11.07
N ARG A 44 11.55 14.04 -11.58
CA ARG A 44 12.24 15.27 -11.16
C ARG A 44 12.01 15.57 -9.68
N LEU A 45 10.80 15.37 -9.17
CA LEU A 45 10.48 15.59 -7.77
C LEU A 45 11.25 14.63 -6.85
N VAL A 46 11.27 13.34 -7.19
CA VAL A 46 12.03 12.32 -6.44
C VAL A 46 13.52 12.68 -6.40
N GLN A 47 14.07 13.14 -7.51
CA GLN A 47 15.47 13.58 -7.58
C GLN A 47 15.75 14.78 -6.67
N VAL A 48 14.86 15.79 -6.65
CA VAL A 48 15.01 16.96 -5.75
C VAL A 48 15.03 16.52 -4.29
N TYR A 49 14.10 15.67 -3.86
CA TYR A 49 14.08 15.16 -2.49
C TYR A 49 15.26 14.24 -2.16
N LYS A 50 15.84 13.56 -3.16
CA LYS A 50 17.08 12.79 -2.96
C LYS A 50 18.27 13.70 -2.74
N GLU A 51 18.43 14.73 -3.56
CA GLU A 51 19.54 15.70 -3.45
C GLU A 51 19.48 16.51 -2.16
N ASP A 52 18.28 16.91 -1.74
CA ASP A 52 18.02 17.57 -0.46
C ASP A 52 18.47 16.71 0.73
N ARG A 53 18.05 15.43 0.76
CA ARG A 53 18.46 14.47 1.81
C ARG A 53 19.96 14.25 1.88
N LEU A 54 20.66 14.38 0.75
CA LEU A 54 22.11 14.24 0.65
C LEU A 54 22.85 15.56 0.95
N GLY A 55 22.13 16.65 1.24
CA GLY A 55 22.73 17.97 1.48
C GLY A 55 23.39 18.58 0.24
N ILE A 56 23.00 18.14 -0.97
CA ILE A 56 23.59 18.58 -2.24
C ILE A 56 23.04 19.94 -2.66
N ILE A 57 21.81 20.26 -2.28
CA ILE A 57 21.11 21.48 -2.68
C ILE A 57 20.69 22.30 -1.47
N SER A 58 20.63 23.63 -1.65
CA SER A 58 20.17 24.56 -0.63
C SER A 58 18.63 24.57 -0.52
N ASP A 59 18.09 24.99 0.62
CA ASP A 59 16.64 25.15 0.81
C ASP A 59 15.97 26.10 -0.21
N PRO A 60 16.57 27.25 -0.58
CA PRO A 60 16.06 28.09 -1.66
C PRO A 60 16.02 27.36 -3.01
N ASP A 61 17.06 26.60 -3.37
CA ASP A 61 17.13 25.88 -4.64
C ASP A 61 16.10 24.75 -4.70
N LYS A 62 15.95 24.02 -3.60
CA LYS A 62 14.90 23.01 -3.43
C LYS A 62 13.53 23.63 -3.64
N SER A 63 13.23 24.71 -2.92
CA SER A 63 11.94 25.40 -3.00
C SER A 63 11.63 25.87 -4.42
N LEU A 64 12.62 26.46 -5.10
CA LEU A 64 12.48 26.89 -6.49
C LEU A 64 12.18 25.71 -7.44
N ARG A 65 12.89 24.60 -7.31
CA ARG A 65 12.70 23.42 -8.17
C ARG A 65 11.37 22.73 -7.90
N VAL A 66 10.98 22.58 -6.64
CA VAL A 66 9.66 22.09 -6.22
C VAL A 66 8.56 22.97 -6.81
N ASN A 67 8.68 24.29 -6.73
CA ASN A 67 7.70 25.22 -7.28
C ASN A 67 7.60 25.14 -8.82
N LYS A 68 8.72 24.98 -9.52
CA LYS A 68 8.72 24.75 -10.98
C LYS A 68 7.96 23.47 -11.35
N ILE A 69 8.22 22.38 -10.64
CA ILE A 69 7.51 21.10 -10.83
C ILE A 69 6.01 21.28 -10.54
N ARG A 70 5.66 21.95 -9.45
CA ARG A 70 4.27 22.23 -9.08
C ARG A 70 3.54 23.00 -10.18
N LEU A 71 4.15 24.05 -10.73
CA LEU A 71 3.57 24.84 -11.83
C LEU A 71 3.39 24.00 -13.10
N SER A 72 4.35 23.13 -13.43
CA SER A 72 4.21 22.20 -14.56
C SER A 72 3.05 21.23 -14.37
N LEU A 73 2.90 20.66 -13.18
CA LEU A 73 1.79 19.76 -12.85
C LEU A 73 0.43 20.48 -12.85
N LEU A 74 0.38 21.73 -12.38
CA LEU A 74 -0.84 22.53 -12.41
C LEU A 74 -1.30 22.80 -13.85
N LYS A 75 -0.37 23.19 -14.73
CA LYS A 75 -0.65 23.36 -16.16
C LYS A 75 -1.16 22.07 -16.80
N LEU A 76 -0.61 20.93 -16.41
CA LEU A 76 -1.06 19.64 -16.89
C LEU A 76 -2.50 19.34 -16.45
N LEU A 77 -2.87 19.68 -15.21
CA LEU A 77 -4.26 19.58 -14.74
C LEU A 77 -5.19 20.53 -15.50
N ASP A 78 -4.76 21.77 -15.76
CA ASP A 78 -5.54 22.74 -16.54
C ASP A 78 -5.79 22.24 -17.97
N LEU A 79 -4.78 21.60 -18.59
CA LEU A 79 -4.92 21.01 -19.93
C LEU A 79 -5.87 19.81 -19.93
N ILE A 80 -5.81 18.97 -18.90
CA ILE A 80 -6.74 17.84 -18.73
C ILE A 80 -8.17 18.35 -18.53
N GLU A 81 -8.35 19.33 -17.65
CA GLU A 81 -9.64 19.96 -17.39
C GLU A 81 -10.24 20.60 -18.63
N ALA A 82 -9.42 21.31 -19.42
CA ALA A 82 -9.85 21.97 -20.65
C ALA A 82 -10.23 21.00 -21.78
N GLU A 83 -9.74 19.76 -21.75
CA GLU A 83 -10.04 18.75 -22.77
C GLU A 83 -11.20 17.82 -22.41
N ASP A 84 -11.64 17.81 -21.14
CA ASP A 84 -12.68 16.90 -20.63
C ASP A 84 -14.12 17.45 -20.73
N VAL A 85 -14.52 17.89 -21.93
CA VAL A 85 -15.95 17.92 -22.32
C VAL A 85 -16.39 16.55 -22.86
N VAL A 86 -15.48 15.60 -23.12
CA VAL A 86 -15.85 14.27 -23.62
C VAL A 86 -14.85 13.22 -23.13
N ASN A 87 -15.17 12.44 -22.09
CA ASN A 87 -14.69 11.06 -21.91
C ASN A 87 -15.45 10.30 -20.81
N GLU A 88 -16.41 9.46 -21.22
CA GLU A 88 -17.14 8.51 -20.36
C GLU A 88 -16.21 7.50 -19.65
N GLU A 89 -15.01 7.28 -20.19
CA GLU A 89 -14.01 6.32 -19.69
C GLU A 89 -13.35 6.77 -18.37
N ILE A 90 -13.24 8.09 -18.15
CA ILE A 90 -12.65 8.67 -16.93
C ILE A 90 -13.64 8.56 -15.77
N ASP A 91 -14.93 8.75 -16.02
CA ASP A 91 -15.99 8.67 -15.01
C ASP A 91 -16.20 7.23 -14.50
N GLU A 92 -16.16 6.22 -15.37
CA GLU A 92 -16.20 4.82 -14.92
C GLU A 92 -15.00 4.49 -14.04
N LYS A 93 -13.79 4.91 -14.42
CA LYS A 93 -12.58 4.62 -13.65
C LYS A 93 -12.56 5.37 -12.32
N LEU A 94 -13.02 6.62 -12.27
CA LEU A 94 -13.23 7.38 -11.04
C LEU A 94 -14.27 6.73 -10.13
N TYR A 95 -15.35 6.20 -10.69
CA TYR A 95 -16.35 5.42 -9.96
C TYR A 95 -15.74 4.14 -9.36
N TYR A 96 -14.97 3.38 -10.14
CA TYR A 96 -14.27 2.19 -9.67
C TYR A 96 -13.22 2.52 -8.59
N LEU A 97 -12.45 3.59 -8.75
CA LEU A 97 -11.46 4.04 -7.76
C LEU A 97 -12.12 4.51 -6.45
N LYS A 98 -13.24 5.24 -6.51
CA LYS A 98 -14.05 5.59 -5.32
C LYS A 98 -14.60 4.34 -4.64
N LYS A 99 -15.08 3.36 -5.41
CA LYS A 99 -15.56 2.07 -4.88
C LYS A 99 -14.43 1.28 -4.21
N LEU A 100 -13.23 1.25 -4.80
CA LEU A 100 -12.05 0.60 -4.23
C LEU A 100 -11.57 1.31 -2.96
N SER A 101 -11.48 2.64 -2.95
CA SER A 101 -11.14 3.43 -1.75
C SER A 101 -12.11 3.18 -0.60
N LYS A 102 -13.43 3.14 -0.89
CA LYS A 102 -14.45 2.81 0.13
C LYS A 102 -14.31 1.37 0.66
N LEU A 103 -13.91 0.43 -0.20
CA LEU A 103 -13.63 -0.97 0.19
C LEU A 103 -12.33 -1.08 1.01
N GLU A 104 -11.30 -0.30 0.68
CA GLU A 104 -10.06 -0.19 1.46
C GLU A 104 -10.32 0.41 2.84
N ASP A 105 -11.14 1.46 2.94
CA ASP A 105 -11.55 2.05 4.22
C ASP A 105 -12.35 1.07 5.09
N GLU A 106 -13.27 0.31 4.50
CA GLU A 106 -14.04 -0.71 5.23
C GLU A 106 -13.17 -1.90 5.65
N ARG A 107 -12.21 -2.31 4.82
CA ARG A 107 -11.18 -3.29 5.20
C ARG A 107 -10.34 -2.76 6.36
N LEU A 108 -9.88 -1.51 6.31
CA LEU A 108 -9.09 -0.87 7.35
C LEU A 108 -9.87 -0.73 8.66
N LYS A 109 -11.17 -0.38 8.61
CA LYS A 109 -12.04 -0.34 9.80
C LYS A 109 -12.23 -1.72 10.43
N ARG A 110 -12.49 -2.76 9.63
CA ARG A 110 -12.58 -4.15 10.12
C ARG A 110 -11.27 -4.58 10.74
N TYR A 111 -10.17 -4.21 10.10
CA TYR A 111 -8.82 -4.46 10.56
C TYR A 111 -8.52 -3.80 11.91
N ILE A 112 -8.81 -2.50 12.07
CA ILE A 112 -8.64 -1.77 13.34
C ILE A 112 -9.51 -2.40 14.43
N LYS A 113 -10.77 -2.72 14.12
CA LYS A 113 -11.69 -3.39 15.06
C LYS A 113 -11.16 -4.74 15.51
N TYR A 114 -10.61 -5.53 14.59
CA TYR A 114 -10.05 -6.85 14.86
C TYR A 114 -8.76 -6.76 15.70
N THR A 115 -7.86 -5.86 15.36
CA THR A 115 -6.60 -5.63 16.10
C THR A 115 -6.88 -5.14 17.52
N ASN A 116 -7.84 -4.22 17.67
CA ASN A 116 -8.30 -3.77 18.99
C ASN A 116 -8.92 -4.90 19.81
N TYR A 117 -9.62 -5.84 19.16
CA TYR A 117 -10.15 -7.02 19.83
C TYR A 117 -9.01 -7.96 20.30
N LEU A 118 -8.03 -8.24 19.44
CA LEU A 118 -6.88 -9.07 19.79
C LEU A 118 -6.03 -8.48 20.91
N ASN A 119 -5.79 -7.16 20.89
CA ASN A 119 -4.97 -6.48 21.90
C ASN A 119 -5.66 -6.38 23.26
N ARG A 120 -6.98 -6.55 23.33
CA ARG A 120 -7.75 -6.58 24.59
C ARG A 120 -7.88 -7.98 25.17
N MET A 121 -7.43 -9.02 24.47
CA MET A 121 -7.49 -10.39 24.95
C MET A 121 -6.31 -10.71 25.88
N PRO A 122 -6.57 -11.50 26.94
CA PRO A 122 -5.53 -12.26 27.63
C PRO A 122 -4.68 -13.08 26.63
N GLU A 123 -3.37 -13.17 26.87
CA GLU A 123 -2.39 -13.76 25.94
C GLU A 123 -2.72 -15.21 25.58
N ASP A 124 -3.17 -16.00 26.55
CA ASP A 124 -3.64 -17.38 26.38
C ASP A 124 -4.82 -17.47 25.40
N LYS A 125 -5.81 -16.58 25.53
CA LYS A 125 -6.98 -16.55 24.64
C LYS A 125 -6.61 -16.06 23.24
N ARG A 126 -5.69 -15.11 23.14
CA ARG A 126 -5.17 -14.61 21.86
C ARG A 126 -4.46 -15.74 21.11
N LEU A 127 -3.58 -16.48 21.79
CA LEU A 127 -2.85 -17.59 21.22
C LEU A 127 -3.80 -18.68 20.68
N LEU A 128 -4.80 -19.07 21.48
CA LEU A 128 -5.82 -20.04 21.03
C LEU A 128 -6.60 -19.56 19.79
N SER A 129 -6.91 -18.26 19.73
CA SER A 129 -7.59 -17.67 18.57
C SER A 129 -6.70 -17.71 17.32
N GLN A 130 -5.42 -17.35 17.44
CA GLN A 130 -4.45 -17.40 16.35
C GLN A 130 -4.24 -18.84 15.85
N ILE A 131 -4.10 -19.81 16.76
CA ILE A 131 -4.00 -21.24 16.41
C ILE A 131 -5.19 -21.68 15.57
N ARG A 132 -6.42 -21.39 16.04
CA ARG A 132 -7.65 -21.75 15.33
C ARG A 132 -7.75 -21.08 13.95
N LEU A 133 -7.41 -19.79 13.86
CA LEU A 133 -7.48 -19.05 12.61
C LEU A 133 -6.46 -19.55 11.60
N ASN A 134 -5.20 -19.75 12.02
CA ASN A 134 -4.16 -20.28 11.15
C ASN A 134 -4.51 -21.67 10.63
N ARG A 135 -5.04 -22.55 11.49
CA ARG A 135 -5.53 -23.87 11.03
C ARG A 135 -6.59 -23.74 9.94
N SER A 136 -7.61 -22.92 10.17
CA SER A 136 -8.68 -22.70 9.18
C SER A 136 -8.19 -22.05 7.89
N ARG A 137 -7.16 -21.20 7.94
CA ARG A 137 -6.56 -20.56 6.76
C ARG A 137 -5.77 -21.56 5.93
N LEU A 138 -4.91 -22.33 6.57
CA LEU A 138 -4.11 -23.37 5.93
C LEU A 138 -4.99 -24.43 5.27
N GLU A 139 -6.07 -24.87 5.95
CA GLU A 139 -7.08 -25.77 5.37
C GLU A 139 -7.71 -25.17 4.10
N LYS A 140 -8.11 -23.89 4.13
CA LYS A 140 -8.69 -23.21 2.95
C LYS A 140 -7.70 -23.02 1.80
N MET A 141 -6.42 -22.92 2.11
CA MET A 141 -5.33 -22.80 1.14
C MET A 141 -4.84 -24.18 0.66
N ASN A 142 -5.38 -25.28 1.19
CA ASN A 142 -4.91 -26.64 0.94
C ASN A 142 -3.40 -26.80 1.22
N MET A 143 -2.90 -26.13 2.26
CA MET A 143 -1.49 -26.11 2.66
C MET A 143 -1.32 -26.80 4.02
N LYS A 144 -0.27 -27.61 4.18
CA LYS A 144 0.05 -28.24 5.47
C LYS A 144 0.79 -27.29 6.40
N VAL A 145 0.69 -27.53 7.72
CA VAL A 145 1.44 -26.74 8.71
C VAL A 145 2.94 -26.98 8.57
N SER A 146 3.36 -28.22 8.36
CA SER A 146 4.74 -28.60 8.05
C SER A 146 5.28 -27.92 6.79
N GLU A 147 4.44 -27.73 5.76
CA GLU A 147 4.80 -26.99 4.55
C GLU A 147 5.07 -25.52 4.85
N LEU A 148 4.17 -24.85 5.58
CA LEU A 148 4.39 -23.47 6.03
C LEU A 148 5.66 -23.34 6.87
N LYS A 149 5.89 -24.25 7.83
CA LYS A 149 7.10 -24.26 8.67
C LYS A 149 8.37 -24.42 7.84
N ASN A 150 8.36 -25.29 6.83
CA ASN A 150 9.48 -25.44 5.91
C ASN A 150 9.75 -24.14 5.15
N ILE A 151 8.72 -23.49 4.60
CA ILE A 151 8.87 -22.22 3.90
C ILE A 151 9.48 -21.17 4.83
N LEU A 152 8.88 -20.96 6.01
CA LEU A 152 9.40 -19.99 6.98
C LEU A 152 10.82 -20.32 7.45
N LYS A 153 11.21 -21.59 7.46
CA LYS A 153 12.57 -22.02 7.81
C LYS A 153 13.59 -21.71 6.71
N VAL A 154 13.21 -21.94 5.45
CA VAL A 154 14.03 -21.56 4.28
C VAL A 154 14.22 -20.05 4.23
N GLU A 155 13.17 -19.28 4.52
CA GLU A 155 13.20 -17.81 4.59
C GLU A 155 13.90 -17.26 5.86
N GLY A 156 14.35 -18.12 6.77
CA GLY A 156 15.06 -17.73 7.99
C GLY A 156 14.19 -17.15 9.11
N PHE A 157 12.86 -17.25 9.01
CA PHE A 157 11.93 -16.79 10.04
C PHE A 157 11.62 -17.85 11.11
N PHE A 158 11.69 -19.15 10.78
CA PHE A 158 11.37 -20.25 11.70
C PHE A 158 12.58 -21.15 11.98
N HIS A 159 12.86 -21.43 13.27
CA HIS A 159 14.05 -22.19 13.68
C HIS A 159 13.73 -23.53 14.35
N GLY A 160 12.49 -23.73 14.80
CA GLY A 160 12.04 -24.95 15.46
C GLY A 160 11.87 -26.18 14.57
N GLU A 161 11.19 -27.18 15.14
CA GLU A 161 10.90 -28.45 14.47
C GLU A 161 9.77 -28.32 13.45
N VAL A 162 9.94 -29.02 12.32
CA VAL A 162 8.97 -29.07 11.23
C VAL A 162 8.04 -30.25 11.49
N ASP A 163 6.93 -29.96 12.16
CA ASP A 163 5.81 -30.87 12.42
C ASP A 163 4.49 -30.23 11.92
N ASP A 164 3.35 -30.87 12.17
CA ASP A 164 2.04 -30.33 11.81
C ASP A 164 1.32 -29.55 12.94
N GLU A 165 2.05 -29.13 13.98
CA GLU A 165 1.52 -28.37 15.11
C GLU A 165 1.64 -26.85 14.92
N ILE A 166 0.55 -26.14 15.21
CA ILE A 166 0.54 -24.68 15.28
C ILE A 166 0.76 -24.28 16.74
N ASN A 167 1.96 -23.82 17.03
CA ASN A 167 2.41 -23.41 18.36
C ASN A 167 2.78 -21.92 18.39
N LYS A 168 3.17 -21.42 19.56
CA LYS A 168 3.57 -20.02 19.75
C LYS A 168 4.76 -19.63 18.86
N GLU A 169 5.75 -20.51 18.73
CA GLU A 169 6.94 -20.26 17.90
C GLU A 169 6.60 -20.05 16.42
N LEU A 170 5.69 -20.85 15.85
CA LEU A 170 5.20 -20.65 14.49
C LEU A 170 4.47 -19.31 14.35
N ILE A 171 3.63 -18.94 15.31
CA ILE A 171 2.88 -17.67 15.29
C ILE A 171 3.83 -16.47 15.39
N ASP A 172 4.86 -16.55 16.22
CA ASP A 172 5.89 -15.52 16.34
C ASP A 172 6.68 -15.41 15.03
N SER A 173 6.97 -16.53 14.37
CA SER A 173 7.64 -16.55 13.06
C SER A 173 6.79 -15.92 11.93
N ILE A 174 5.48 -16.17 11.93
CA ILE A 174 4.55 -15.50 11.02
C ILE A 174 4.54 -13.99 11.29
N SER A 175 4.60 -13.58 12.55
CA SER A 175 4.66 -12.17 12.94
C SER A 175 5.96 -11.51 12.46
N LEU A 176 7.09 -12.22 12.54
CA LEU A 176 8.37 -11.74 12.01
C LEU A 176 8.32 -11.56 10.49
N LEU A 177 7.79 -12.53 9.75
CA LEU A 177 7.57 -12.42 8.31
C LEU A 177 6.70 -11.20 7.98
N GLN A 178 5.55 -11.05 8.65
CA GLN A 178 4.66 -9.91 8.44
C GLN A 178 5.38 -8.57 8.67
N SER A 179 6.19 -8.49 9.74
CA SER A 179 6.97 -7.28 10.01
C SER A 179 8.04 -7.02 8.95
N ALA A 180 8.75 -8.05 8.49
CA ALA A 180 9.78 -7.93 7.46
C ALA A 180 9.20 -7.49 6.10
N CYS A 181 8.01 -7.98 5.76
CA CYS A 181 7.29 -7.63 4.53
C CYS A 181 6.45 -6.35 4.63
N ASN A 182 6.53 -5.59 5.74
CA ASN A 182 5.71 -4.41 6.03
C ASN A 182 4.18 -4.67 5.91
N ILE A 183 3.75 -5.88 6.28
CA ILE A 183 2.34 -6.26 6.30
C ILE A 183 1.70 -5.73 7.57
N ILE A 184 0.56 -5.06 7.39
CA ILE A 184 -0.26 -4.55 8.49
C ILE A 184 -1.60 -5.30 8.46
N PRO A 185 -1.96 -6.03 9.54
CA PRO A 185 -1.26 -6.16 10.82
C PRO A 185 -0.07 -7.10 10.83
N VAL A 186 0.75 -6.90 11.86
CA VAL A 186 1.60 -7.95 12.47
C VAL A 186 0.78 -8.66 13.56
N ASP A 187 -0.09 -9.59 13.14
CA ASP A 187 -1.00 -10.33 14.03
C ASP A 187 -0.66 -11.81 14.20
N GLY A 188 0.37 -12.31 13.51
CA GLY A 188 0.77 -13.72 13.53
C GLY A 188 -0.22 -14.63 12.81
N ILE A 189 -1.03 -14.09 11.90
CA ILE A 189 -2.03 -14.83 11.13
C ILE A 189 -1.62 -14.95 9.67
N PHE A 190 -1.57 -16.19 9.20
CA PHE A 190 -1.26 -16.55 7.83
C PHE A 190 -2.47 -16.34 6.90
N GLY A 191 -2.84 -15.08 6.71
CA GLY A 191 -3.92 -14.66 5.83
C GLY A 191 -3.50 -14.54 4.36
N PRO A 192 -4.43 -14.21 3.44
CA PRO A 192 -4.13 -14.08 2.01
C PRO A 192 -2.99 -13.12 1.68
N VAL A 193 -2.90 -11.98 2.39
CA VAL A 193 -1.82 -11.00 2.19
C VAL A 193 -0.46 -11.57 2.62
N THR A 194 -0.40 -12.29 3.75
CA THR A 194 0.81 -12.99 4.22
C THR A 194 1.20 -14.14 3.29
N PHE A 195 0.22 -14.81 2.69
CA PHE A 195 0.49 -15.85 1.71
C PHE A 195 1.05 -15.27 0.40
N GLU A 196 0.46 -14.18 -0.09
CA GLU A 196 0.94 -13.49 -1.29
C GLU A 196 2.36 -12.94 -1.14
N SER A 197 2.80 -12.55 0.06
CA SER A 197 4.16 -12.05 0.26
C SER A 197 5.24 -13.12 0.05
N LEU A 198 4.93 -14.40 0.28
CA LEU A 198 5.87 -15.49 0.00
C LEU A 198 6.13 -15.70 -1.50
N ASN A 199 5.20 -15.27 -2.36
CA ASN A 199 5.30 -15.47 -3.81
C ASN A 199 5.94 -14.27 -4.53
N ARG A 200 6.35 -13.20 -3.82
CA ARG A 200 6.92 -12.00 -4.44
C ARG A 200 8.42 -12.07 -4.69
N ASP A 201 9.12 -13.01 -4.07
CA ASP A 201 10.58 -13.16 -4.14
C ASP A 201 11.03 -14.44 -4.88
N GLN A 202 10.12 -15.11 -5.62
CA GLN A 202 10.42 -16.19 -6.57
C GLN A 202 10.43 -15.68 -8.02
#